data_AF-A0A1F6DDY5-F1
#
_entry.id   AF-A0A1F6DDY5-F1
#
_cell.length_a   1.000
_cell.length_b   1.000
_cell.length_c   1.000
_cell.angle_alpha   90.00
_cell.angle_beta   90.00
_cell.angle_gamma   90.00
#
_symmetry.space_group_name_H-M   'P 1'
#
loop_
_entity.id
_entity.type
_entity.pdbx_description
1 polymer ?
#
loop_
_entity_poly.entity_id
_entity_poly.type
_entity_poly.pdbx_seq_one_letter_code
_entity_poly.pdbx_strand_id
1 'polypeptide(L)'
;MENSSRKRLCLELSEETMTLYSEVQHVFCAILEKEIVFNAKGFHHLHYKPDGTSRTVEERIYKLKLFPLVIPVIKNATGIYEERDILIPKNRKKGSERIKAKQYALVGLVGIKNPVEIRVIILDIENSQHPIFWSVMKH
;
A
#
# COMPACT_ATOMS: atom_id res chain seq x y z
N MET A 1 9.01 29.18 -5.19
CA MET A 1 8.67 28.50 -6.47
C MET A 1 8.74 26.98 -6.35
N GLU A 2 9.79 26.40 -5.76
CA GLU A 2 10.01 24.94 -5.67
C GLU A 2 8.86 24.14 -5.01
N ASN A 3 8.26 24.70 -3.96
CA ASN A 3 7.12 24.08 -3.25
C ASN A 3 5.85 23.98 -4.14
N SER A 4 5.69 24.87 -5.13
CA SER A 4 4.57 24.81 -6.08
C SER A 4 4.74 23.67 -7.08
N SER A 5 5.97 23.49 -7.59
CA SER A 5 6.30 22.43 -8.55
C SER A 5 6.17 21.03 -7.93
N ARG A 6 6.62 20.84 -6.68
CA ARG A 6 6.46 19.56 -5.97
C ARG A 6 5.00 19.20 -5.72
N LYS A 7 4.18 20.18 -5.34
CA LYS A 7 2.73 19.95 -5.16
C LYS A 7 2.07 19.52 -6.46
N ARG A 8 2.39 20.17 -7.59
CA ARG A 8 1.90 19.78 -8.92
C ARG A 8 2.28 18.35 -9.28
N LEU A 9 3.56 18.01 -9.17
CA LEU A 9 4.05 16.65 -9.41
C LEU A 9 3.32 15.61 -8.54
N CYS A 10 3.05 15.94 -7.28
CA CYS A 10 2.31 15.05 -6.39
C CYS A 10 0.85 14.84 -6.82
N LEU A 11 0.21 15.82 -7.45
CA LEU A 11 -1.14 15.69 -7.99
C LEU A 11 -1.13 14.81 -9.24
N GLU A 12 -0.24 15.09 -10.19
CA GLU A 12 -0.07 14.29 -11.41
C GLU A 12 0.19 12.81 -11.09
N LEU A 13 1.16 12.53 -10.20
CA LEU A 13 1.42 11.16 -9.76
C LEU A 13 0.24 10.52 -9.04
N SER A 14 -0.58 11.31 -8.33
CA SER A 14 -1.76 10.80 -7.63
C SER A 14 -2.83 10.36 -8.62
N GLU A 15 -3.04 11.13 -9.69
CA GLU A 15 -3.99 10.82 -10.77
C GLU A 15 -3.54 9.60 -11.56
N GLU A 16 -2.28 9.57 -12.00
CA GLU A 16 -1.67 8.41 -12.67
C GLU A 16 -1.76 7.14 -11.82
N THR A 17 -1.42 7.25 -10.54
CA THR A 17 -1.52 6.12 -9.61
C THR A 17 -2.97 5.68 -9.47
N MET A 18 -3.93 6.59 -9.35
CA MET A 18 -5.36 6.24 -9.24
C MET A 18 -5.87 5.50 -10.48
N THR A 19 -5.45 5.91 -11.68
CA THR A 19 -5.77 5.20 -12.92
C THR A 19 -5.26 3.77 -12.87
N LEU A 20 -3.97 3.57 -12.59
CA LEU A 20 -3.38 2.22 -12.46
C LEU A 20 -4.05 1.39 -11.35
N TYR A 21 -4.34 2.03 -10.21
CA TYR A 21 -4.99 1.41 -9.06
C TYR A 21 -6.40 0.90 -9.42
N SER A 22 -7.12 1.66 -10.24
CA SER A 22 -8.47 1.35 -10.73
C SER A 22 -8.47 0.31 -11.85
N GLU A 23 -7.43 0.28 -12.69
CA GLU A 23 -7.24 -0.73 -13.73
C GLU A 23 -6.87 -2.09 -13.16
N VAL A 24 -5.96 -2.12 -12.16
CA VAL A 24 -5.48 -3.36 -11.57
C VAL A 24 -6.57 -4.04 -10.74
N GLN A 25 -7.27 -3.28 -9.89
CA GLN A 25 -8.33 -3.73 -8.95
C GLN A 25 -7.91 -4.78 -7.91
N HIS A 26 -7.29 -5.88 -8.34
CA HIS A 26 -6.80 -6.96 -7.51
C HIS A 26 -5.58 -7.63 -8.15
N VAL A 27 -4.77 -8.28 -7.30
CA VAL A 27 -3.65 -9.10 -7.73
C VAL A 27 -3.61 -10.36 -6.88
N PHE A 28 -3.61 -11.52 -7.53
CA PHE A 28 -3.45 -12.80 -6.84
C PHE A 28 -2.05 -12.91 -6.21
N CYS A 29 -2.01 -13.25 -4.92
CA CYS A 29 -0.79 -13.55 -4.20
C CYS A 29 -0.74 -15.06 -3.90
N ALA A 30 0.17 -15.79 -4.56
CA ALA A 30 0.29 -17.23 -4.38
C ALA A 30 0.61 -17.63 -2.93
N ILE A 31 1.45 -16.85 -2.24
CA ILE A 31 1.87 -17.13 -0.86
C ILE A 31 0.73 -16.99 0.15
N LEU A 32 -0.21 -16.08 -0.11
CA LEU A 32 -1.38 -15.88 0.74
C LEU A 32 -2.61 -16.64 0.24
N GLU A 33 -2.52 -17.27 -0.93
CA GLU A 33 -3.62 -17.93 -1.65
C GLU A 33 -4.88 -17.05 -1.76
N LYS A 34 -4.68 -15.74 -1.93
CA LYS A 34 -5.74 -14.73 -1.90
C LYS A 34 -5.54 -13.65 -2.95
N GLU A 35 -6.66 -13.10 -3.42
CA GLU A 35 -6.68 -11.86 -4.18
C GLU A 35 -6.42 -10.67 -3.24
N ILE A 36 -5.37 -9.89 -3.53
CA ILE A 36 -5.06 -8.67 -2.79
C ILE A 36 -5.77 -7.52 -3.47
N VAL A 37 -6.72 -6.90 -2.77
CA VAL A 37 -7.58 -5.86 -3.33
C VAL A 37 -6.93 -4.47 -3.19
N PHE A 38 -7.02 -3.72 -4.28
CA PHE A 38 -6.66 -2.31 -4.37
C PHE A 38 -7.96 -1.50 -4.27
N ASN A 39 -8.27 -0.99 -3.07
CA ASN A 39 -9.46 -0.15 -2.84
C ASN A 39 -9.14 1.26 -2.32
N ALA A 40 -10.18 2.10 -2.20
CA ALA A 40 -10.05 3.48 -1.72
C ALA A 40 -9.39 3.59 -0.33
N LYS A 41 -9.54 2.58 0.54
CA LYS A 41 -8.88 2.56 1.86
C LYS A 41 -7.36 2.41 1.70
N GLY A 42 -6.92 1.47 0.88
CA GLY A 42 -5.50 1.29 0.57
C GLY A 42 -4.88 2.50 -0.14
N PHE A 43 -5.59 3.07 -1.13
CA PHE A 43 -5.15 4.29 -1.81
C PHE A 43 -5.00 5.48 -0.85
N HIS A 44 -5.96 5.65 0.06
CA HIS A 44 -5.88 6.67 1.10
C HIS A 44 -4.60 6.52 1.95
N HIS A 45 -4.15 5.29 2.20
CA HIS A 45 -2.90 5.03 2.91
C HIS A 45 -1.63 5.27 2.09
N LEU A 46 -1.70 5.76 0.84
CA LEU A 46 -0.59 6.42 0.14
C LEU A 46 -0.49 7.90 0.53
N HIS A 47 -1.61 8.54 0.84
CA HIS A 47 -1.69 9.96 1.19
C HIS A 47 -1.64 10.27 2.69
N TYR A 48 -2.12 9.34 3.52
CA TYR A 48 -2.29 9.54 4.96
C TYR A 48 -1.64 8.42 5.76
N LYS A 49 -1.12 8.79 6.94
CA LYS A 49 -0.55 7.86 7.91
C LYS A 49 -1.66 7.04 8.59
N PRO A 50 -1.33 5.92 9.26
CA PRO A 50 -2.32 5.09 9.95
C PRO A 50 -3.15 5.83 11.00
N ASP A 51 -2.61 6.90 11.60
CA ASP A 51 -3.31 7.77 12.55
C ASP A 51 -4.24 8.81 11.89
N GLY A 52 -4.31 8.82 10.55
CA GLY A 52 -5.14 9.74 9.77
C GLY A 52 -4.48 11.09 9.46
N THR A 53 -3.26 11.35 9.95
CA THR A 53 -2.54 12.57 9.60
C THR A 53 -2.08 12.55 8.15
N SER A 54 -2.08 13.71 7.48
CA SER A 54 -1.57 13.81 6.11
C SER A 54 -0.08 13.53 6.10
N ARG A 55 0.37 12.78 5.10
CA ARG A 55 1.79 12.72 4.76
C ARG A 55 2.26 14.03 4.14
N THR A 56 3.55 14.30 4.24
CA THR A 56 4.17 15.42 3.52
C THR A 56 4.09 15.18 2.01
N VAL A 57 4.31 16.23 1.22
CA VAL A 57 4.31 16.11 -0.25
C VAL A 57 5.40 15.15 -0.72
N GLU A 58 6.55 15.16 -0.07
CA GLU A 58 7.70 14.30 -0.35
C GLU A 58 7.40 12.84 -0.05
N GLU A 59 6.81 12.55 1.11
CA GLU A 59 6.38 11.21 1.50
C GLU A 59 5.32 10.64 0.53
N ARG A 60 4.39 11.49 0.07
CA ARG A 60 3.39 11.11 -0.93
C ARG A 60 4.03 10.77 -2.27
N ILE A 61 4.86 11.68 -2.81
CA ILE A 61 5.59 11.45 -4.07
C ILE A 61 6.39 10.15 -3.99
N TYR A 62 7.08 9.92 -2.87
CA TYR A 62 7.84 8.69 -2.65
C TYR A 62 6.95 7.45 -2.76
N LYS A 63 5.83 7.39 -2.02
CA LYS A 63 4.93 6.23 -2.05
C LYS A 63 4.26 6.03 -3.42
N LEU A 64 3.82 7.11 -4.07
CA LEU A 64 3.20 7.06 -5.40
C LEU A 64 4.18 6.53 -6.45
N LYS A 65 5.43 6.99 -6.45
CA LYS A 65 6.48 6.49 -7.36
C LYS A 65 6.82 5.01 -7.16
N LEU A 66 6.65 4.49 -5.95
CA LEU A 66 6.87 3.07 -5.65
C LEU A 66 5.68 2.18 -6.00
N PHE A 67 4.48 2.74 -6.16
CA PHE A 67 3.26 1.96 -6.36
C PHE A 67 3.33 0.98 -7.55
N PRO A 68 3.87 1.35 -8.73
CA PRO A 68 3.97 0.41 -9.86
C PRO A 68 4.76 -0.88 -9.53
N LEU A 69 5.66 -0.81 -8.55
CA LEU A 69 6.48 -1.92 -8.11
C LEU A 69 5.75 -2.88 -7.17
N VAL A 70 4.60 -2.48 -6.62
CA VAL A 70 3.78 -3.31 -5.72
C VAL A 70 3.28 -4.57 -6.43
N ILE A 71 2.83 -4.42 -7.68
CA ILE A 71 2.25 -5.51 -8.47
C ILE A 71 3.23 -6.68 -8.65
N PRO A 72 4.46 -6.48 -9.17
CA PRO A 72 5.41 -7.59 -9.30
C PRO A 72 5.84 -8.17 -7.95
N VAL A 73 5.93 -7.36 -6.86
CA VAL A 73 6.26 -7.89 -5.52
C VAL A 73 5.18 -8.85 -5.03
N ILE A 74 3.90 -8.52 -5.21
CA ILE A 74 2.80 -9.39 -4.78
C ILE A 74 2.74 -10.65 -5.64
N LYS A 75 2.81 -10.51 -6.97
CA LYS A 75 2.72 -11.65 -7.92
C LYS A 75 3.85 -12.65 -7.75
N ASN A 76 5.07 -12.15 -7.56
CA ASN A 76 6.28 -12.96 -7.52
C ASN A 76 6.75 -13.24 -6.09
N ALA A 77 5.90 -13.02 -5.09
CA ALA A 77 6.26 -13.29 -3.71
C ALA A 77 6.66 -14.76 -3.54
N THR A 78 7.78 -15.01 -2.88
CA THR A 78 8.29 -16.36 -2.56
C THR A 78 8.06 -16.75 -1.10
N GLY A 79 7.65 -15.80 -0.26
CA GLY A 79 7.34 -16.02 1.14
C GLY A 79 6.82 -14.76 1.82
N ILE A 80 6.38 -14.93 3.08
CA ILE A 80 6.00 -13.82 3.95
C ILE A 80 7.27 -13.41 4.71
N TYR A 81 7.68 -12.16 4.56
CA TYR A 81 8.86 -11.64 5.25
C TYR A 81 8.56 -11.38 6.74
N GLU A 82 7.39 -10.81 7.03
CA GLU A 82 6.96 -10.51 8.38
C GLU A 82 5.45 -10.65 8.49
N GLU A 83 4.99 -11.21 9.60
CA GLU A 83 3.58 -11.36 9.94
C GLU A 83 3.35 -10.85 11.36
N ARG A 84 2.32 -10.03 11.54
CA ARG A 84 1.94 -9.49 12.85
C ARG A 84 0.43 -9.43 13.02
N ASP A 85 -0.04 -9.92 14.15
CA ASP A 85 -1.40 -9.63 14.61
C ASP A 85 -1.49 -8.19 15.12
N ILE A 86 -2.47 -7.45 14.62
CA ILE A 86 -2.70 -6.07 15.00
C ILE A 86 -4.18 -5.83 15.30
N LEU A 87 -4.44 -4.76 16.05
CA LEU A 87 -5.77 -4.22 16.24
C LEU A 87 -5.90 -2.93 15.44
N ILE A 88 -6.92 -2.82 14.60
CA ILE A 88 -7.23 -1.59 13.85
C ILE A 88 -8.57 -1.01 14.28
N PRO A 89 -8.75 0.32 14.23
CA PRO A 89 -10.05 0.92 14.44
C PRO A 89 -11.03 0.45 13.33
N LYS A 90 -12.21 -0.02 13.72
CA LYS A 90 -13.28 -0.47 12.80
C LYS A 90 -13.69 0.65 11.85
N ASN A 91 -13.69 1.88 12.35
CA ASN A 91 -13.96 3.09 11.59
C ASN A 91 -13.10 4.25 12.12
N ARG A 92 -13.00 5.34 11.35
CA ARG A 92 -12.13 6.49 11.68
C ARG A 92 -12.62 7.36 12.86
N LYS A 93 -13.73 7.00 13.51
CA LYS A 93 -14.25 7.74 14.65
C LYS A 93 -13.35 7.52 15.87
N LYS A 94 -13.08 8.59 16.62
CA LYS A 94 -12.34 8.50 17.88
C LYS A 94 -13.09 7.59 18.86
N GLY A 95 -12.38 6.68 19.52
CA GLY A 95 -12.98 5.69 20.42
C GLY A 95 -13.71 4.55 19.72
N SER A 96 -13.49 4.36 18.42
CA SER A 96 -14.06 3.23 17.69
C SER A 96 -13.58 1.90 18.24
N GLU A 97 -14.49 0.92 18.22
CA GLU A 97 -14.18 -0.49 18.47
C GLU A 97 -12.96 -0.90 17.63
N ARG A 98 -12.05 -1.64 18.26
CA ARG A 98 -10.88 -2.20 17.57
C ARG A 98 -11.19 -3.61 17.13
N ILE A 99 -10.92 -3.91 15.87
CA ILE A 99 -11.06 -5.24 15.28
C ILE A 99 -9.69 -5.83 15.01
N LYS A 100 -9.62 -7.17 15.04
CA LYS A 100 -8.40 -7.90 14.72
C LYS A 100 -8.10 -7.78 13.23
N ALA A 101 -6.83 -7.72 12.90
CA ALA A 101 -6.33 -7.83 11.55
C ALA A 101 -4.93 -8.42 11.58
N LYS A 102 -4.55 -9.11 10.51
CA LYS A 102 -3.20 -9.59 10.31
C LYS A 102 -2.50 -8.70 9.29
N GLN A 103 -1.31 -8.24 9.63
CA GLN A 103 -0.46 -7.48 8.74
C GLN A 103 0.62 -8.39 8.19
N TYR A 104 0.72 -8.45 6.86
CA TYR A 104 1.80 -9.15 6.18
C TYR A 104 2.73 -8.15 5.50
N ALA A 105 4.02 -8.41 5.58
CA ALA A 105 5.02 -7.77 4.73
C ALA A 105 5.52 -8.78 3.69
N LEU A 106 5.38 -8.43 2.43
CA LEU A 106 6.03 -9.12 1.31
C LEU A 106 7.23 -8.28 0.87
N VAL A 107 8.35 -8.93 0.59
CA VAL A 107 9.58 -8.27 0.14
C VAL A 107 9.99 -8.88 -1.19
N GLY A 108 10.33 -8.05 -2.16
CA GLY A 108 10.80 -8.49 -3.47
C GLY A 108 11.80 -7.54 -4.09
N LEU A 109 12.82 -8.11 -4.74
CA LEU A 109 13.78 -7.38 -5.55
C LEU A 109 13.17 -7.13 -6.93
N VAL A 110 13.03 -5.87 -7.32
CA VAL A 110 12.36 -5.47 -8.58
C VAL A 110 13.16 -4.43 -9.34
N GLY A 111 13.02 -4.44 -10.67
CA GLY A 111 13.79 -3.59 -11.58
C GLY A 111 15.00 -4.32 -12.16
N ILE A 112 15.24 -4.11 -13.47
CA ILE A 112 16.29 -4.82 -14.22
C ILE A 112 17.63 -4.09 -14.13
N LYS A 113 17.65 -2.79 -14.44
CA LYS A 113 18.91 -2.01 -14.52
C LYS A 113 19.44 -1.59 -13.16
N ASN A 114 18.54 -1.16 -12.28
CA ASN A 114 18.86 -0.76 -10.91
C ASN A 114 17.87 -1.49 -9.99
N PRO A 115 18.16 -2.75 -9.62
CA PRO A 115 17.31 -3.51 -8.74
C PRO A 115 17.12 -2.78 -7.41
N VAL A 116 15.88 -2.70 -6.94
CA VAL A 116 15.52 -2.12 -5.65
C VAL A 116 14.69 -3.14 -4.90
N GLU A 117 15.03 -3.34 -3.63
CA GLU A 117 14.23 -4.18 -2.74
C GLU A 117 13.04 -3.38 -2.21
N ILE A 118 11.84 -3.90 -2.44
CA ILE A 118 10.58 -3.24 -2.11
C ILE A 118 9.83 -4.09 -1.09
N ARG A 119 9.39 -3.43 -0.02
CA ARG A 119 8.48 -3.97 0.98
C ARG A 119 7.06 -3.48 0.71
N VAL A 120 6.16 -4.42 0.50
CA VAL A 120 4.71 -4.20 0.38
C VAL A 120 4.03 -4.65 1.66
N ILE A 121 3.15 -3.81 2.20
CA ILE A 121 2.32 -4.13 3.36
C ILE A 121 0.92 -4.46 2.89
N ILE A 122 0.43 -5.62 3.33
CA ILE A 122 -0.92 -6.12 3.11
C ILE A 122 -1.62 -6.21 4.46
N LEU A 123 -2.91 -5.88 4.48
CA LEU A 123 -3.75 -5.94 5.67
C LEU A 123 -4.94 -6.88 5.43
N ASP A 124 -4.99 -7.96 6.20
CA ASP A 124 -6.09 -8.93 6.20
C ASP A 124 -6.95 -8.69 7.43
N ILE A 125 -8.12 -8.08 7.23
CA ILE A 125 -8.99 -7.64 8.32
C ILE A 125 -9.93 -8.78 8.68
N GLU A 126 -10.11 -9.03 9.97
CA GLU A 126 -11.07 -10.04 10.44
C GLU A 126 -12.47 -9.76 9.86
N ASN A 127 -13.10 -10.81 9.33
CA ASN A 127 -14.39 -10.77 8.62
C ASN A 127 -14.39 -9.96 7.30
N SER A 128 -13.22 -9.61 6.74
CA SER A 128 -13.15 -9.11 5.37
C SER A 128 -13.00 -10.27 4.38
N GLN A 129 -13.62 -10.14 3.21
CA GLN A 129 -13.56 -11.17 2.17
C GLN A 129 -12.16 -11.28 1.55
N HIS A 130 -11.47 -10.14 1.40
CA HIS A 130 -10.17 -10.07 0.75
C HIS A 130 -9.22 -9.16 1.53
N PRO A 131 -7.94 -9.55 1.67
CA PRO A 131 -6.90 -8.68 2.18
C PRO A 131 -6.69 -7.51 1.23
N ILE A 132 -6.25 -6.38 1.78
CA ILE A 132 -6.09 -5.13 1.02
C ILE A 132 -4.63 -4.71 0.98
N PHE A 133 -4.22 -4.10 -0.12
CA PHE A 133 -2.98 -3.32 -0.14
C PHE A 133 -3.06 -2.21 0.91
N TRP A 134 -2.01 -2.05 1.71
CA TRP A 134 -1.94 -1.06 2.77
C TRP A 134 -0.84 -0.02 2.56
N SER A 135 0.37 -0.44 2.18
CA SER A 135 1.47 0.50 1.95
C SER A 135 2.63 -0.10 1.17
N VAL A 136 3.54 0.77 0.73
CA VAL A 136 4.79 0.41 0.07
C VAL A 136 5.95 1.27 0.58
N MET A 137 7.14 0.69 0.64
CA MET A 137 8.42 1.35 0.92
C MET A 137 9.58 0.52 0.36
N LYS A 138 10.75 1.13 0.19
CA LYS A 138 12.01 0.38 0.08
C LYS A 138 12.24 -0.42 1.36
N HIS A 139 12.79 -1.62 1.21
CA HIS A 139 13.19 -2.46 2.35
C HIS A 139 14.44 -1.90 3.01
#